data_AF-A0A7X8WJ94-F1
#
_entry.id   AF-A0A7X8WJ94-F1
#
_cell.length_a   1.000
_cell.length_b   1.000
_cell.length_c   1.000
_cell.angle_alpha   90.00
_cell.angle_beta   90.00
_cell.angle_gamma   90.00
#
_symmetry.space_group_name_H-M   'P 1'
#
loop_
_entity.id
_entity.type
_entity.pdbx_description
1 polymer ?
#
loop_
_entity_poly.entity_id
_entity_poly.type
_entity_poly.pdbx_seq_one_letter_code
_entity_poly.pdbx_strand_id
1 'polypeptide(L)'
;MKKHYDSLDFLRGLGIFFVLILHTSFYFYQDIYDVDLNNPSPIITVIGFLLMFAGLFAIVSGISHTVSFLNYGRENPRKRLGYMLGQGALLLVIAYLYFIFTGPGIIHFETRSMDESLFVALIRQGSFQPLTFDRLFYIDSLVMIGVNVIFISLLLFGLKKLLDKPKVHIFVLIMATVFMVVSYIRIPLYEVYLEARQEKNY
;
A
#
# COMPACT_ATOMS: atom_id res chain seq x y z
N MET A 1 5.23 22.03 -22.00
CA MET A 1 4.46 21.00 -21.24
C MET A 1 5.28 20.16 -20.25
N LYS A 2 6.61 20.28 -20.15
CA LYS A 2 7.42 19.54 -19.15
C LYS A 2 7.24 20.03 -17.69
N LYS A 3 7.07 21.33 -17.46
CA LYS A 3 7.06 21.95 -16.11
C LYS A 3 5.88 21.59 -15.19
N HIS A 4 4.79 20.98 -15.68
CA HIS A 4 3.58 20.76 -14.87
C HIS A 4 3.54 19.41 -14.14
N TYR A 5 4.39 18.46 -14.53
CA TYR A 5 4.51 17.16 -13.85
C TYR A 5 5.57 17.20 -12.74
N ASP A 6 6.61 18.03 -12.88
CA ASP A 6 7.67 18.18 -11.88
C ASP A 6 7.14 18.64 -10.51
N SER A 7 6.14 19.51 -10.48
CA SER A 7 5.53 19.98 -9.22
C SER A 7 4.70 18.91 -8.51
N LEU A 8 4.05 18.01 -9.26
CA LEU A 8 3.26 16.93 -8.69
C LEU A 8 4.15 15.80 -8.19
N ASP A 9 5.23 15.51 -8.90
CA ASP A 9 6.26 14.55 -8.48
C ASP A 9 7.05 15.07 -7.27
N PHE A 10 7.35 16.38 -7.20
CA PHE A 10 7.94 17.02 -6.03
C PHE A 10 7.01 16.96 -4.81
N LEU A 11 5.73 17.30 -4.97
CA LEU A 11 4.75 17.24 -3.87
C LEU A 11 4.54 15.79 -3.38
N ARG A 12 4.53 14.80 -4.30
CA ARG A 12 4.54 13.37 -3.94
C ARG A 12 5.77 13.01 -3.14
N GLY A 13 6.97 13.41 -3.59
CA GLY A 13 8.23 13.15 -2.91
C GLY A 13 8.23 13.72 -1.49
N LEU A 14 7.78 14.97 -1.34
CA LEU A 14 7.64 15.64 -0.04
C LEU A 14 6.65 14.90 0.87
N GLY A 15 5.51 14.48 0.34
CA GLY A 15 4.52 13.71 1.08
C GLY A 15 5.09 12.37 1.57
N ILE A 16 5.76 11.62 0.69
CA ILE A 16 6.39 10.34 1.04
C ILE A 16 7.42 10.54 2.17
N PHE A 17 8.24 11.60 2.06
CA PHE A 17 9.23 11.93 3.07
C PHE A 17 8.61 12.23 4.44
N PHE A 18 7.54 13.04 4.48
CA PHE A 18 6.81 13.32 5.72
C PHE A 18 6.21 12.07 6.34
N VAL A 19 5.61 11.20 5.53
CA VAL A 19 5.02 9.96 6.00
C VAL A 19 6.07 8.97 6.50
N LEU A 20 7.26 8.92 5.87
CA LEU A 20 8.39 8.14 6.35
C LEU A 20 8.87 8.62 7.73
N ILE A 21 9.00 9.94 7.92
CA ILE A 21 9.36 10.51 9.23
C ILE A 21 8.31 10.12 10.27
N LEU A 22 7.02 10.29 9.98
CA LEU A 22 5.95 9.95 10.91
C LEU A 22 5.92 8.46 11.26
N HIS A 23 6.04 7.57 10.27
CA HIS A 23 6.09 6.12 10.52
C HIS A 23 7.30 5.76 11.36
N THR A 24 8.48 6.31 11.06
CA THR A 24 9.71 6.03 11.81
C THR A 24 9.56 6.51 13.26
N SER A 25 9.09 7.74 13.47
CA SER A 25 8.84 8.28 14.81
C SER A 25 7.83 7.44 15.60
N PHE A 26 6.81 6.89 14.95
CA PHE A 26 5.85 5.99 15.57
C PHE A 26 6.49 4.66 15.99
N TYR A 27 7.23 3.99 15.10
CA TYR A 27 7.85 2.70 15.39
C TYR A 27 8.92 2.76 16.49
N PHE A 28 9.56 3.91 16.69
CA PHE A 28 10.58 4.11 17.74
C PHE A 28 10.03 4.83 18.98
N TYR A 29 8.71 5.00 19.10
CA TYR A 29 8.10 5.57 20.28
C TYR A 29 8.19 4.57 21.46
N GLN A 30 8.91 4.94 22.53
CA GLN A 30 9.26 4.04 23.63
C GLN A 30 8.02 3.46 24.34
N ASP A 31 6.97 4.26 24.49
CA ASP A 31 5.74 3.89 25.21
C ASP A 31 4.64 3.40 24.26
N ILE A 32 4.99 2.92 23.06
CA ILE A 32 3.99 2.48 22.07
C ILE A 32 3.10 1.36 22.60
N TYR A 33 3.64 0.49 23.46
CA TYR A 33 2.90 -0.61 24.08
C TYR A 33 1.98 -0.19 25.24
N ASP A 34 2.14 1.03 25.75
CA ASP A 34 1.36 1.56 26.87
C ASP A 34 0.32 2.59 26.39
N VAL A 35 0.14 2.72 25.07
CA VAL A 35 -0.93 3.53 24.47
C VAL A 35 -2.29 2.89 24.76
N ASP A 36 -3.15 3.61 25.48
CA ASP A 36 -4.54 3.23 25.66
C ASP A 36 -5.32 3.43 24.34
N LEU A 37 -5.63 2.33 23.66
CA LEU A 37 -6.42 2.33 22.42
C LEU A 37 -7.92 2.54 22.66
N ASN A 38 -8.40 2.38 23.89
CA ASN A 38 -9.82 2.58 24.22
C ASN A 38 -10.14 4.05 24.50
N ASN A 39 -9.15 4.82 24.96
CA ASN A 39 -9.27 6.26 25.16
C ASN A 39 -8.00 7.00 24.67
N PRO A 40 -7.72 6.97 23.35
CA PRO A 40 -6.49 7.53 22.82
C PRO A 40 -6.47 9.04 23.00
N SER A 41 -5.31 9.58 23.39
CA SER A 41 -5.13 11.03 23.48
C SER A 41 -5.35 11.67 22.09
N PRO A 42 -5.80 12.94 22.02
CA PRO A 42 -6.01 13.61 20.73
C PRO A 42 -4.78 13.59 19.82
N ILE A 43 -3.58 13.64 20.40
CA ILE A 43 -2.30 13.60 19.66
C ILE A 43 -2.11 12.23 19.00
N ILE A 44 -2.38 11.14 19.72
CA ILE A 44 -2.26 9.77 19.20
C ILE A 44 -3.29 9.54 18.09
N THR A 45 -4.51 10.05 18.25
CA THR A 45 -5.55 9.98 17.21
C THR A 45 -5.13 10.71 15.93
N VAL A 46 -4.53 11.91 16.06
CA VAL A 46 -4.02 12.66 14.90
C VAL A 46 -2.86 11.92 14.21
N ILE A 47 -1.93 11.36 14.98
CA ILE A 47 -0.82 10.58 14.42
C ILE A 47 -1.35 9.32 13.72
N GLY A 48 -2.26 8.57 14.35
CA GLY A 48 -2.90 7.39 13.76
C GLY A 48 -3.63 7.73 12.47
N PHE A 49 -4.39 8.83 12.46
CA PHE A 49 -5.04 9.33 11.25
C PHE A 49 -4.04 9.69 10.15
N LEU A 50 -2.93 10.37 10.48
CA LEU A 50 -1.87 10.68 9.52
C LEU A 50 -1.16 9.43 9.01
N LEU A 51 -0.99 8.39 9.83
CA LEU A 51 -0.41 7.11 9.39
C LEU A 51 -1.30 6.39 8.36
N MET A 52 -2.63 6.54 8.46
CA MET A 52 -3.57 6.01 7.45
C MET A 52 -3.44 6.69 6.08
N PHE A 53 -2.70 7.80 5.96
CA PHE A 53 -2.52 8.51 4.68
C PHE A 53 -1.66 7.72 3.68
N ALA A 54 -1.03 6.62 4.10
CA ALA A 54 -0.42 5.64 3.20
C ALA A 54 -1.33 5.30 2.00
N GLY A 55 -2.64 5.13 2.24
CA GLY A 55 -3.63 4.85 1.19
C GLY A 55 -3.82 5.97 0.16
N LEU A 56 -3.57 7.24 0.53
CA LEU A 56 -3.62 8.36 -0.41
C LEU A 56 -2.53 8.25 -1.48
N PHE A 57 -1.34 7.71 -1.15
CA PHE A 57 -0.31 7.47 -2.16
C PHE A 57 -0.72 6.44 -3.19
N ALA A 58 -1.46 5.39 -2.78
CA ALA A 58 -2.02 4.45 -3.72
C ALA A 58 -3.00 5.15 -4.68
N ILE A 59 -3.89 6.01 -4.17
CA ILE A 59 -4.85 6.78 -4.98
C ILE A 59 -4.14 7.71 -5.96
N VAL A 60 -3.20 8.55 -5.48
CA VAL A 60 -2.45 9.50 -6.33
C VAL A 60 -1.61 8.77 -7.37
N SER A 61 -0.97 7.66 -6.98
CA SER A 61 -0.24 6.79 -7.91
C SER A 61 -1.17 6.25 -9.00
N GLY A 62 -2.35 5.75 -8.62
CA GLY A 62 -3.33 5.23 -9.57
C GLY A 62 -3.85 6.26 -10.55
N ILE A 63 -4.11 7.49 -10.09
CA ILE A 63 -4.48 8.61 -10.96
C ILE A 63 -3.34 8.93 -11.94
N SER A 64 -2.10 9.07 -11.45
CA SER A 64 -0.93 9.38 -12.29
C SER A 64 -0.72 8.31 -13.38
N HIS A 65 -0.79 7.03 -13.02
CA HIS A 65 -0.64 5.94 -13.97
C HIS A 65 -1.81 5.84 -14.96
N THR A 66 -3.03 6.15 -14.54
CA THR A 66 -4.21 6.21 -15.42
C THR A 66 -4.09 7.37 -16.42
N VAL A 67 -3.75 8.57 -15.95
CA VAL A 67 -3.56 9.75 -16.81
C VAL A 67 -2.41 9.51 -17.79
N SER A 68 -1.30 8.95 -17.32
CA SER A 68 -0.22 8.49 -18.19
C SER A 68 -0.79 7.54 -19.25
N PHE A 69 -1.52 6.49 -18.83
CA PHE A 69 -2.14 5.50 -19.72
C PHE A 69 -2.99 6.12 -20.85
N LEU A 70 -3.81 7.11 -20.51
CA LEU A 70 -4.71 7.75 -21.48
C LEU A 70 -3.98 8.73 -22.42
N ASN A 71 -3.00 9.49 -21.92
CA ASN A 71 -2.32 10.54 -22.70
C ASN A 71 -1.40 10.02 -23.81
N TYR A 72 -0.94 8.77 -23.70
CA TYR A 72 -0.02 8.14 -24.67
C TYR A 72 -0.77 7.35 -25.76
N GLY A 73 -1.98 7.80 -26.12
CA GLY A 73 -3.00 7.13 -26.96
C GLY A 73 -2.63 6.75 -28.41
N ARG A 74 -1.34 6.60 -28.75
CA ARG A 74 -0.87 6.12 -30.06
C ARG A 74 0.17 5.01 -30.01
N GLU A 75 0.71 4.66 -28.83
CA GLU A 75 1.66 3.56 -28.69
C GLU A 75 0.98 2.18 -28.58
N ASN A 76 1.74 1.12 -28.91
CA ASN A 76 1.26 -0.26 -28.84
C ASN A 76 0.86 -0.62 -27.39
N PRO A 77 -0.43 -0.91 -27.11
CA PRO A 77 -0.93 -1.13 -25.75
C PRO A 77 -0.27 -2.32 -25.05
N ARG A 78 0.18 -3.33 -25.81
CA ARG A 78 0.86 -4.50 -25.25
C ARG A 78 2.25 -4.16 -24.71
N LYS A 79 3.02 -3.37 -25.47
CA LYS A 79 4.35 -2.91 -25.05
C LYS A 79 4.25 -2.10 -23.76
N ARG A 80 3.23 -1.25 -23.68
CA ARG A 80 2.94 -0.46 -22.50
C ARG A 80 2.53 -1.28 -21.28
N LEU A 81 1.63 -2.25 -21.48
CA LEU A 81 1.26 -3.18 -20.41
C LEU A 81 2.51 -3.85 -19.85
N GLY A 82 3.42 -4.32 -20.72
CA GLY A 82 4.71 -4.88 -20.32
C GLY A 82 5.55 -3.93 -19.46
N TYR A 83 5.64 -2.64 -19.83
CA TYR A 83 6.36 -1.66 -19.01
C TYR A 83 5.70 -1.41 -17.65
N MET A 84 4.38 -1.25 -17.59
CA MET A 84 3.68 -1.01 -16.32
C MET A 84 3.74 -2.23 -15.40
N LEU A 85 3.57 -3.45 -15.96
CA LEU A 85 3.75 -4.70 -15.22
C LEU A 85 5.19 -4.84 -14.72
N GLY A 86 6.18 -4.53 -15.57
CA GLY A 86 7.60 -4.56 -15.19
C GLY A 86 7.92 -3.56 -14.07
N GLN A 87 7.39 -2.34 -14.15
CA GLN A 87 7.54 -1.32 -13.10
C GLN A 87 6.87 -1.76 -11.80
N GLY A 88 5.63 -2.25 -11.85
CA GLY A 88 4.92 -2.74 -10.68
C GLY A 88 5.64 -3.95 -10.04
N ALA A 89 6.08 -4.91 -10.85
CA ALA A 89 6.83 -6.08 -10.37
C ALA A 89 8.18 -5.70 -9.76
N LEU A 90 8.93 -4.79 -10.39
CA LEU A 90 10.17 -4.25 -9.83
C LEU A 90 9.92 -3.58 -8.47
N LEU A 91 8.85 -2.81 -8.38
CA LEU A 91 8.46 -2.12 -7.14
C LEU A 91 8.09 -3.12 -6.05
N LEU A 92 7.39 -4.21 -6.39
CA LEU A 92 7.13 -5.32 -5.46
C LEU A 92 8.42 -6.01 -4.99
N VAL A 93 9.35 -6.30 -5.90
CA VAL A 93 10.65 -6.89 -5.54
C VAL A 93 11.39 -5.97 -4.58
N ILE A 94 11.47 -4.67 -4.88
CA ILE A 94 12.10 -3.69 -4.00
C ILE A 94 11.38 -3.62 -2.65
N ALA A 95 10.05 -3.62 -2.64
CA ALA A 95 9.24 -3.58 -1.41
C ALA A 95 9.54 -4.79 -0.51
N TYR A 96 9.50 -6.01 -1.07
CA TYR A 96 9.77 -7.22 -0.31
C TYR A 96 11.22 -7.30 0.16
N LEU A 97 12.19 -6.93 -0.67
CA LEU A 97 13.59 -6.87 -0.25
C LEU A 97 13.76 -5.86 0.89
N TYR A 98 13.21 -4.65 0.73
CA TYR A 98 13.22 -3.65 1.78
C TYR A 98 12.61 -4.18 3.08
N PHE A 99 11.42 -4.76 3.02
CA PHE A 99 10.67 -5.18 4.21
C PHE A 99 11.30 -6.39 4.93
N ILE A 100 11.86 -7.32 4.18
CA ILE A 100 12.55 -8.51 4.72
C ILE A 100 13.88 -8.13 5.36
N PHE A 101 14.71 -7.35 4.66
CA PHE A 101 16.08 -7.10 5.10
C PHE A 101 16.19 -5.91 6.05
N THR A 102 15.53 -4.81 5.73
CA THR A 102 15.72 -3.49 6.39
C THR A 102 14.43 -2.86 6.89
N GLY A 103 13.31 -3.56 6.79
CA GLY A 103 11.99 -3.02 7.05
C GLY A 103 11.76 -2.69 8.53
N PRO A 104 10.77 -1.84 8.82
CA PRO A 104 10.32 -1.65 10.20
C PRO A 104 9.82 -2.98 10.75
N GLY A 105 9.91 -3.12 12.06
CA GLY A 105 9.38 -4.30 12.74
C GLY A 105 7.85 -4.29 12.82
N ILE A 106 7.24 -5.47 12.87
CA ILE A 106 5.80 -5.62 13.07
C ILE A 106 5.56 -5.63 14.57
N ILE A 107 4.76 -4.68 15.05
CA ILE A 107 4.45 -4.54 16.47
C ILE A 107 3.31 -5.51 16.82
N HIS A 108 3.57 -6.41 17.77
CA HIS A 108 2.56 -7.26 18.38
C HIS A 108 2.22 -6.70 19.76
N PHE A 109 1.10 -5.98 19.85
CA PHE A 109 0.67 -5.35 21.10
C PHE A 109 0.33 -6.37 22.20
N GLU A 110 -0.21 -7.54 21.82
CA GLU A 110 -0.60 -8.60 22.75
C GLU A 110 0.59 -9.21 23.51
N THR A 111 1.70 -9.43 22.80
CA THR A 111 2.91 -10.08 23.35
C THR A 111 3.99 -9.08 23.77
N ARG A 112 3.74 -7.77 23.63
CA ARG A 112 4.72 -6.68 23.82
C ARG A 112 6.05 -6.95 23.10
N SER A 113 5.95 -7.48 21.88
CA SER A 113 7.10 -7.88 21.08
C SER A 113 7.06 -7.24 19.70
N MET A 114 8.24 -7.05 19.12
CA MET A 114 8.39 -6.57 17.75
C MET A 114 9.03 -7.68 16.93
N ASP A 115 8.36 -8.14 15.88
CA ASP A 115 9.00 -8.98 14.86
C ASP A 115 9.94 -8.05 14.09
N GLU A 116 11.25 -8.30 14.11
CA GLU A 116 12.26 -7.42 13.50
C GLU A 116 12.68 -7.92 12.11
N SER A 117 13.14 -7.01 11.25
CA SER A 117 13.70 -7.41 9.96
C SER A 117 15.03 -8.11 10.14
N LEU A 118 15.44 -8.87 9.11
CA LEU A 118 16.55 -9.81 9.21
C LEU A 118 17.88 -9.15 9.63
N PHE A 119 18.16 -7.94 9.12
CA PHE A 119 19.36 -7.19 9.53
C PHE A 119 19.18 -6.44 10.85
N VAL A 120 17.97 -5.98 11.17
CA VAL A 120 17.72 -5.33 12.47
C VAL A 120 17.88 -6.33 13.61
N ALA A 121 17.33 -7.53 13.46
CA ALA A 121 17.50 -8.64 14.38
C ALA A 121 18.98 -9.04 14.53
N LEU A 122 19.71 -9.10 13.41
CA LEU A 122 21.15 -9.40 13.42
C LEU A 122 21.94 -8.34 14.21
N ILE A 123 21.62 -7.06 14.05
CA ILE A 123 22.32 -5.95 14.74
C ILE A 123 21.97 -5.90 16.23
N ARG A 124 20.69 -6.07 16.60
CA ARG A 124 20.23 -5.96 18.00
C ARG A 124 20.49 -7.22 18.81
N GLN A 125 20.30 -8.41 18.22
CA GLN A 125 20.26 -9.68 18.93
C GLN A 125 21.44 -10.59 18.58
N GLY A 126 22.17 -10.30 17.48
CA GLY A 126 23.29 -11.13 17.03
C GLY A 126 22.88 -12.43 16.33
N SER A 127 21.58 -12.65 16.11
CA SER A 127 21.04 -13.85 15.46
C SER A 127 20.05 -13.50 14.35
N PHE A 128 19.99 -14.37 13.33
CA PHE A 128 18.96 -14.25 12.30
C PHE A 128 17.60 -14.70 12.84
N GLN A 129 16.60 -13.85 12.71
CA GLN A 129 15.21 -14.21 12.96
C GLN A 129 14.64 -14.96 11.74
N PRO A 130 13.86 -16.04 11.92
CA PRO A 130 13.21 -16.74 10.82
C PRO A 130 12.16 -15.85 10.14
N LEU A 131 11.97 -16.03 8.83
CA LEU A 131 10.90 -15.35 8.09
C LEU A 131 9.53 -15.83 8.59
N THR A 132 8.68 -14.90 9.01
CA THR A 132 7.29 -15.16 9.40
C THR A 132 6.35 -14.99 8.21
N PHE A 133 5.24 -15.74 8.19
CA PHE A 133 4.19 -15.54 7.19
C PHE A 133 3.59 -14.14 7.28
N ASP A 134 3.48 -13.60 8.49
CA ASP A 134 2.99 -12.24 8.73
C ASP A 134 3.86 -11.22 7.99
N ARG A 135 5.19 -11.42 7.95
CA ARG A 135 6.11 -10.53 7.22
C ARG A 135 6.01 -10.69 5.71
N LEU A 136 5.77 -11.91 5.20
CA LEU A 136 5.63 -12.16 3.77
C LEU A 136 4.31 -11.61 3.20
N PHE A 137 3.22 -11.67 3.97
CA PHE A 137 1.91 -11.18 3.57
C PHE A 137 1.60 -9.77 4.07
N TYR A 138 2.57 -9.12 4.72
CA TYR A 138 2.43 -7.72 5.13
C TYR A 138 2.30 -6.82 3.90
N ILE A 139 1.23 -6.04 3.85
CA ILE A 139 0.98 -5.09 2.77
C ILE A 139 1.39 -3.70 3.26
N ASP A 140 2.62 -3.29 2.94
CA ASP A 140 3.07 -1.93 3.15
C ASP A 140 2.64 -1.00 1.99
N SER A 141 2.96 0.29 2.11
CA SER A 141 2.66 1.30 1.09
C SER A 141 3.32 1.00 -0.27
N LEU A 142 4.53 0.43 -0.30
CA LEU A 142 5.24 0.09 -1.54
C LEU A 142 4.57 -1.09 -2.23
N VAL A 143 4.22 -2.15 -1.48
CA VAL A 143 3.43 -3.28 -1.97
C VAL A 143 2.10 -2.77 -2.52
N MET A 144 1.42 -1.89 -1.78
CA MET A 144 0.14 -1.31 -2.21
C MET A 144 0.28 -0.52 -3.52
N ILE A 145 1.33 0.29 -3.68
CA ILE A 145 1.62 1.01 -4.92
C ILE A 145 1.93 0.02 -6.06
N GLY A 146 2.78 -0.98 -5.83
CA GLY A 146 3.19 -1.96 -6.83
C GLY A 146 2.01 -2.77 -7.36
N VAL A 147 1.18 -3.30 -6.45
CA VAL A 147 -0.07 -4.01 -6.80
C VAL A 147 -1.02 -3.07 -7.55
N ASN A 148 -1.15 -1.82 -7.13
CA ASN A 148 -2.05 -0.88 -7.79
C ASN A 148 -1.62 -0.58 -9.24
N VAL A 149 -0.32 -0.40 -9.48
CA VAL A 149 0.22 -0.21 -10.85
C VAL A 149 -0.12 -1.41 -11.74
N ILE A 150 0.10 -2.63 -11.22
CA ILE A 150 -0.24 -3.87 -11.93
C ILE A 150 -1.74 -3.93 -12.22
N PHE A 151 -2.57 -3.71 -11.20
CA PHE A 151 -4.01 -3.82 -11.30
C PHE A 151 -4.61 -2.81 -12.28
N ILE A 152 -4.22 -1.54 -12.18
CA ILE A 152 -4.66 -0.48 -13.09
C ILE A 152 -4.20 -0.78 -14.52
N SER A 153 -2.97 -1.27 -14.71
CA SER A 153 -2.48 -1.60 -16.04
C SER A 153 -3.31 -2.69 -16.71
N LEU A 154 -3.68 -3.74 -15.96
CA LEU A 154 -4.54 -4.83 -16.44
C LEU A 154 -5.96 -4.35 -16.70
N LEU A 155 -6.52 -3.57 -15.77
CA LEU A 155 -7.87 -3.02 -15.87
C LEU A 155 -8.01 -2.11 -17.10
N LEU A 156 -7.09 -1.17 -17.30
CA LEU A 156 -7.12 -0.25 -18.44
C LEU A 156 -6.82 -0.97 -19.77
N PHE A 157 -5.95 -1.99 -19.76
CA PHE A 157 -5.73 -2.82 -20.94
C PHE A 157 -6.98 -3.60 -21.33
N GLY A 158 -7.66 -4.23 -20.37
CA GLY A 158 -8.92 -4.94 -20.60
C GLY A 158 -10.06 -4.02 -21.05
N LEU A 159 -10.14 -2.82 -20.47
CA LEU A 159 -11.13 -1.82 -20.82
C LEU A 159 -10.79 -0.98 -22.06
N LYS A 160 -9.63 -1.18 -22.69
CA LYS A 160 -9.18 -0.36 -23.84
C LYS A 160 -10.25 -0.22 -24.92
N LYS A 161 -10.90 -1.32 -25.31
CA LYS A 161 -11.96 -1.31 -26.35
C LYS A 161 -13.21 -0.54 -25.92
N LEU A 162 -13.45 -0.42 -24.62
CA LEU A 162 -14.55 0.37 -24.07
C LEU A 162 -14.14 1.83 -23.85
N LEU A 163 -12.86 2.11 -23.62
CA LEU A 163 -12.30 3.44 -23.39
C LEU A 163 -12.49 4.40 -24.57
N ASP A 164 -12.59 3.88 -25.79
CA ASP A 164 -12.86 4.68 -26.99
C ASP A 164 -14.33 5.10 -27.13
N LYS A 165 -15.24 4.65 -26.24
CA LYS A 165 -16.67 4.98 -26.29
C LYS A 165 -17.00 6.26 -25.49
N PRO A 166 -17.96 7.09 -25.96
CA PRO A 166 -18.24 8.42 -25.38
C PRO A 166 -18.80 8.42 -23.94
N LYS A 167 -19.12 7.26 -23.36
CA LYS A 167 -19.65 7.13 -21.98
C LYS A 167 -18.79 6.27 -21.05
N VAL A 168 -17.55 5.97 -21.42
CA VAL A 168 -16.72 5.08 -20.60
C VAL A 168 -16.43 5.64 -19.21
N HIS A 169 -16.36 6.96 -19.05
CA HIS A 169 -16.11 7.59 -17.76
C HIS A 169 -17.21 7.26 -16.73
N ILE A 170 -18.47 7.20 -17.16
CA ILE A 170 -19.60 6.77 -16.32
C ILE A 170 -19.45 5.30 -15.95
N PHE A 171 -19.08 4.45 -16.91
CA PHE A 171 -18.87 3.02 -16.66
C PHE A 171 -17.73 2.78 -15.65
N VAL A 172 -16.60 3.48 -15.79
CA VAL A 172 -15.47 3.41 -14.85
C VAL A 172 -15.89 3.91 -13.47
N LEU A 173 -16.67 5.00 -13.38
CA LEU A 173 -17.22 5.50 -12.12
C LEU A 173 -18.12 4.45 -11.45
N ILE A 174 -19.06 3.86 -12.18
CA ILE A 174 -19.96 2.82 -11.66
C ILE A 174 -19.14 1.63 -11.16
N MET A 175 -18.16 1.16 -11.92
CA MET A 175 -17.28 0.07 -11.47
C MET A 175 -16.52 0.42 -10.20
N ALA A 176 -15.97 1.64 -10.10
CA ALA A 176 -15.27 2.10 -8.91
C ALA A 176 -16.20 2.16 -7.69
N THR A 177 -17.42 2.67 -7.86
CA THR A 177 -18.44 2.70 -6.80
C THR A 177 -18.84 1.30 -6.36
N VAL A 178 -19.10 0.39 -7.31
CA VAL A 178 -19.44 -1.01 -6.99
C VAL A 178 -18.28 -1.68 -6.25
N PHE A 179 -17.04 -1.50 -6.72
CA PHE A 179 -15.86 -2.03 -6.05
C PHE A 179 -15.70 -1.48 -4.63
N MET A 180 -15.91 -0.18 -4.43
CA MET A 180 -15.89 0.44 -3.11
C MET A 180 -16.95 -0.19 -2.19
N VAL A 181 -18.20 -0.31 -2.66
CA VAL A 181 -19.28 -0.95 -1.88
C VAL A 181 -18.95 -2.40 -1.53
N VAL A 182 -18.44 -3.18 -2.48
CA VAL A 182 -18.00 -4.56 -2.22
C VAL A 182 -16.85 -4.59 -1.21
N SER A 183 -15.93 -3.63 -1.26
CA SER A 183 -14.85 -3.52 -0.27
C SER A 183 -15.36 -3.24 1.14
N TYR A 184 -16.52 -2.58 1.31
CA TYR A 184 -17.13 -2.39 2.63
C TYR A 184 -17.69 -3.70 3.21
N ILE A 185 -18.12 -4.64 2.36
CA ILE A 185 -18.59 -5.97 2.80
C ILE A 185 -17.45 -6.75 3.47
N ARG A 186 -16.18 -6.43 3.18
CA ARG A 186 -15.03 -7.05 3.85
C ARG A 186 -15.02 -6.80 5.36
N ILE A 187 -15.53 -5.66 5.84
CA ILE A 187 -15.48 -5.28 7.26
C ILE A 187 -16.21 -6.32 8.13
N PRO A 188 -17.50 -6.64 7.90
CA PRO A 188 -18.17 -7.68 8.68
C PRO A 188 -17.62 -9.09 8.42
N LEU A 189 -17.08 -9.37 7.22
CA LEU A 189 -16.45 -10.66 6.92
C LEU A 189 -15.15 -10.89 7.71
N TYR A 190 -14.51 -9.84 8.21
CA TYR A 190 -13.28 -9.97 8.97
C TYR A 190 -13.49 -10.67 10.32
N GLU A 191 -14.59 -10.37 11.01
CA GLU A 191 -14.97 -11.06 12.25
C GLU A 191 -15.20 -12.55 12.01
N VAL A 192 -15.91 -12.91 10.93
CA VAL A 192 -16.13 -14.31 10.53
C VAL A 192 -14.80 -15.04 10.28
N TYR A 193 -13.82 -14.36 9.67
CA TYR A 193 -12.49 -14.92 9.48
C TYR A 193 -11.74 -15.13 10.80
N LEU A 194 -11.86 -14.19 11.75
CA LEU A 194 -11.24 -14.32 13.07
C LEU A 194 -11.85 -15.49 13.86
N GLU A 195 -13.18 -15.63 13.84
CA GLU A 195 -13.90 -16.77 14.44
C GLU A 195 -13.42 -18.10 13.84
N ALA A 196 -13.40 -18.22 12.50
CA ALA A 196 -12.94 -19.43 11.81
C ALA A 196 -11.47 -19.78 12.14
N ARG A 197 -10.59 -18.77 12.26
CA ARG A 197 -9.19 -18.94 12.65
C ARG A 197 -9.06 -19.45 14.10
N GLN A 198 -9.88 -18.93 15.02
CA GLN A 198 -9.90 -19.35 16.42
C GLN A 198 -10.41 -20.79 16.58
N GLU A 199 -11.38 -21.20 15.76
CA GLU A 199 -11.91 -22.57 15.73
C GLU A 199 -10.99 -23.59 15.04
N LYS A 200 -9.85 -23.16 14.48
CA LYS A 200 -8.95 -23.97 13.64
C LYS A 200 -9.62 -24.61 12.41
N ASN A 201 -10.72 -24.03 11.94
CA ASN A 201 -11.42 -24.43 10.72
C ASN A 201 -10.76 -23.75 9.50
N TYR A 202 -9.54 -24.16 9.15
CA TYR A 202 -8.87 -23.74 7.91
C TYR A 202 -9.08 -24.74 6.78
#